data_AF-A0A7C2PEU8-F1
#
_entry.id   AF-A0A7C2PEU8-F1
#
_cell.length_a   1.000
_cell.length_b   1.000
_cell.length_c   1.000
_cell.angle_alpha   90.00
_cell.angle_beta   90.00
_cell.angle_gamma   90.00
#
_symmetry.space_group_name_H-M   'P 1'
#
loop_
_entity.id
_entity.type
_entity.pdbx_description
1 polymer ?
#
loop_
_entity_poly.entity_id
_entity_poly.type
_entity_poly.pdbx_seq_one_letter_code
_entity_poly.pdbx_strand_id
1 'polypeptide(L)'
;MAEKTGGDSSVSDRGKWQIRYVYRLLERDAFLDSLPDSDSYDGDTNVKGHQISLTRGLAKNVTLGLTYHHMKPIKTLSGVTDHSLGSGNYQKLLKTDLSVSF
;
A
#
# COMPACT_ATOMS: atom_id res chain seq x y z
N MET A 1 -9.75 5.24 8.40
CA MET A 1 -8.74 4.22 8.02
C MET A 1 -8.80 3.09 9.03
N ALA A 2 -8.88 1.84 8.58
CA ALA A 2 -8.92 0.68 9.48
C ALA A 2 -7.64 -0.15 9.32
N GLU A 3 -6.99 -0.49 10.43
CA GLU A 3 -5.77 -1.28 10.45
C GLU A 3 -5.93 -2.43 11.44
N LYS A 4 -5.47 -3.61 11.03
CA LYS A 4 -5.42 -4.78 11.89
C LYS A 4 -4.08 -5.48 11.72
N THR A 5 -3.44 -5.77 12.85
CA THR A 5 -2.15 -6.42 12.90
C THR A 5 -2.29 -7.68 13.74
N GLY A 6 -1.63 -8.76 13.33
CA GLY A 6 -1.64 -10.05 14.05
C GLY A 6 -0.31 -10.77 13.89
N GLY A 7 -0.03 -11.69 14.81
CA GLY A 7 1.24 -12.41 14.88
C GLY A 7 2.12 -11.91 16.02
N ASP A 8 3.43 -12.07 15.86
CA ASP A 8 4.43 -11.68 16.87
C ASP A 8 4.65 -10.15 16.90
N SER A 9 5.05 -9.64 18.07
CA SER A 9 5.42 -8.24 18.26
C SER A 9 6.73 -7.86 17.57
N SER A 10 7.63 -8.83 17.38
CA SER A 10 8.86 -8.71 16.60
C SER A 10 9.05 -9.93 15.69
N VAL A 11 9.54 -9.69 14.48
CA VAL A 11 9.82 -10.69 13.44
C VAL A 11 11.31 -10.94 13.24
N SER A 12 12.17 -10.41 14.11
CA SER A 12 13.63 -10.51 14.02
C SER A 12 14.18 -11.92 14.23
N ASP A 13 13.38 -12.85 14.77
CA ASP A 13 13.80 -14.23 15.03
C ASP A 13 13.18 -15.22 14.04
N ARG A 14 13.87 -16.35 13.86
CA ARG A 14 13.41 -17.42 12.97
C ARG A 14 12.02 -17.92 13.39
N GLY A 15 11.12 -18.02 12.42
CA GLY A 15 9.78 -18.57 12.63
C GLY A 15 8.76 -17.58 13.18
N LYS A 16 9.20 -16.37 13.54
CA LYS A 16 8.31 -15.26 13.88
C LYS A 16 7.64 -14.73 12.63
N TRP A 17 6.38 -14.37 12.74
CA TRP A 17 5.64 -13.83 11.61
C TRP A 17 4.69 -12.75 12.08
N GLN A 18 4.42 -11.80 11.19
CA GLN A 18 3.49 -10.73 11.43
C GLN A 18 2.70 -10.49 10.15
N ILE A 19 1.38 -10.38 10.30
CA ILE A 19 0.49 -9.99 9.23
C ILE A 19 -0.13 -8.63 9.58
N ARG A 20 -0.18 -7.76 8.58
CA ARG A 20 -0.80 -6.44 8.68
C ARG A 20 -1.79 -6.28 7.55
N TYR A 21 -3.02 -5.94 7.91
CA TYR A 21 -4.08 -5.62 6.98
C TYR A 21 -4.46 -4.16 7.18
N VAL A 22 -4.43 -3.39 6.10
CA VAL A 22 -4.77 -1.98 6.11
C VAL A 22 -5.83 -1.73 5.05
N TYR A 23 -6.97 -1.21 5.49
CA TYR A 23 -8.00 -0.69 4.59
C TYR A 23 -7.95 0.83 4.61
N ARG A 24 -7.67 1.40 3.43
CA ARG A 24 -7.63 2.84 3.22
C ARG A 24 -8.79 3.24 2.32
N LEU A 25 -9.55 4.21 2.80
CA LEU A 25 -10.52 4.96 2.03
C LEU A 25 -10.04 6.40 2.10
N LEU A 26 -9.44 6.89 1.01
CA LEU A 26 -9.17 8.31 0.84
C LEU A 26 -10.26 8.85 -0.08
N GLU A 27 -11.23 9.52 0.54
CA GLU A 27 -12.26 10.26 -0.18
C GLU A 27 -11.63 11.55 -0.73
N ARG A 28 -12.11 12.01 -1.88
CA ARG A 28 -11.55 13.16 -2.64
C ARG A 28 -11.40 14.43 -1.81
N ASP A 29 -12.23 14.60 -0.77
CA ASP A 29 -12.32 15.82 0.02
C ASP A 29 -11.52 15.75 1.35
N ALA A 30 -10.56 14.82 1.49
CA ALA A 30 -9.77 14.66 2.72
C ALA A 30 -8.59 15.65 2.86
N PHE A 31 -8.27 16.43 1.82
CA PHE A 31 -7.31 17.53 1.87
C PHE A 31 -7.83 18.71 1.06
N LEU A 32 -7.68 19.92 1.60
CA LEU A 32 -7.85 21.16 0.85
C LEU A 32 -6.85 21.10 -0.32
N ASP A 33 -7.39 21.11 -1.52
CA ASP A 33 -6.74 21.04 -2.84
C ASP A 33 -5.78 22.22 -3.08
N SER A 34 -4.75 22.39 -2.24
CA SER A 34 -3.93 23.61 -2.25
C SER A 34 -2.47 23.48 -1.84
N LEU A 35 -1.97 22.28 -1.52
CA LEU A 35 -0.52 22.05 -1.38
C LEU A 35 -0.08 20.75 -2.08
N PRO A 36 -0.09 20.70 -3.43
CA PRO A 36 0.56 19.62 -4.14
C PRO A 36 2.06 19.94 -4.17
N ASP A 37 2.83 19.34 -3.27
CA ASP A 37 4.27 19.21 -3.47
C ASP A 37 4.66 17.74 -3.36
N SER A 38 5.36 17.31 -4.41
CA SER A 38 6.29 16.19 -4.46
C SER A 38 5.76 14.76 -4.59
N ASP A 39 5.84 14.28 -5.84
CA ASP A 39 6.25 12.94 -6.29
C ASP A 39 5.45 11.71 -5.86
N SER A 40 4.34 11.87 -5.15
CA SER A 40 3.41 10.76 -4.87
C SER A 40 2.13 10.90 -5.67
N TYR A 41 2.10 10.23 -6.83
CA TYR A 41 0.88 9.92 -7.58
C TYR A 41 0.16 11.14 -8.18
N ASP A 42 0.87 11.97 -8.95
CA ASP A 42 0.31 12.99 -9.85
C ASP A 42 -0.77 13.90 -9.21
N GLY A 43 -0.75 14.07 -7.88
CA GLY A 43 -1.70 14.92 -7.14
C GLY A 43 -3.12 14.36 -6.97
N ASP A 44 -3.40 13.09 -7.26
CA ASP A 44 -4.80 12.64 -7.38
C ASP A 44 -5.39 12.06 -6.07
N THR A 45 -6.29 12.82 -5.43
CA THR A 45 -7.09 12.42 -4.26
C THR A 45 -8.36 11.68 -4.72
N ASN A 46 -8.33 10.35 -4.83
CA ASN A 46 -9.57 9.58 -5.12
C ASN A 46 -9.48 8.05 -4.94
N VAL A 47 -8.67 7.54 -4.00
CA VAL A 47 -8.29 6.12 -3.98
C VAL A 47 -8.87 5.35 -2.79
N LYS A 48 -9.56 4.25 -3.11
CA LYS A 48 -9.96 3.20 -2.17
C LYS A 48 -9.08 1.98 -2.38
N GLY A 49 -8.55 1.41 -1.31
CA GLY A 49 -7.68 0.25 -1.46
C GLY A 49 -7.50 -0.61 -0.23
N HIS A 50 -7.12 -1.85 -0.51
CA HIS A 50 -6.72 -2.85 0.47
C HIS A 50 -5.22 -3.05 0.34
N GLN A 51 -4.53 -3.04 1.47
CA GLN A 51 -3.13 -3.44 1.56
C GLN A 51 -3.02 -4.58 2.55
N ILE A 52 -2.34 -5.64 2.12
CA ILE A 52 -2.04 -6.79 2.97
C ILE A 52 -0.53 -6.97 2.95
N SER A 53 0.09 -6.98 4.12
CA SER A 53 1.52 -7.22 4.29
C SER A 53 1.70 -8.44 5.19
N LEU A 54 2.59 -9.34 4.78
CA LEU A 54 3.04 -10.49 5.55
C LEU A 54 4.55 -10.40 5.68
N THR A 55 5.05 -10.45 6.91
CA THR A 55 6.49 -10.47 7.20
C THR A 55 6.82 -11.73 7.98
N ARG A 56 7.90 -12.41 7.58
CA ARG A 56 8.37 -13.65 8.21
C ARG A 56 9.86 -13.58 8.51
N GLY A 57 10.24 -13.87 9.75
CA GLY A 57 11.62 -14.06 10.17
C GLY A 57 12.19 -15.38 9.66
N LEU A 58 13.20 -15.31 8.80
CA LEU A 58 13.90 -16.48 8.23
C LEU A 58 15.08 -16.91 9.11
N ALA A 59 15.79 -15.94 9.69
CA ALA A 59 16.89 -16.15 10.61
C ALA A 59 16.98 -14.95 11.56
N LYS A 60 17.90 -15.02 12.55
CA LYS A 60 18.18 -13.88 13.41
C LYS A 60 18.59 -12.68 12.54
N ASN A 61 17.83 -11.60 12.64
CA ASN A 61 17.95 -10.38 11.87
C ASN A 61 17.73 -10.50 10.36
N VAL A 62 17.15 -11.60 9.86
CA VAL A 62 16.79 -11.76 8.44
C VAL A 62 15.29 -11.94 8.33
N THR A 63 14.63 -11.00 7.67
CA THR A 63 13.19 -10.99 7.48
C THR A 63 12.83 -10.92 6.00
N LEU A 64 11.76 -11.61 5.63
CA LEU A 64 11.18 -11.57 4.30
C LEU A 64 9.79 -10.93 4.40
N GLY A 65 9.57 -9.85 3.68
CA GLY A 65 8.29 -9.18 3.57
C GLY A 65 7.64 -9.45 2.21
N LEU A 66 6.32 -9.59 2.24
CA LEU A 66 5.46 -9.67 1.06
C LEU A 66 4.32 -8.70 1.28
N THR A 67 4.15 -7.73 0.38
CA THR A 67 3.06 -6.78 0.44
C THR A 67 2.27 -6.78 -0.86
N TYR A 68 0.97 -6.98 -0.73
CA TYR A 68 0.01 -6.88 -1.82
C TYR A 68 -0.84 -5.62 -1.65
N HIS A 69 -0.83 -4.78 -2.68
CA HIS A 69 -1.70 -3.60 -2.77
C HIS A 69 -2.73 -3.82 -3.86
N HIS A 70 -3.98 -3.58 -3.51
CA HIS A 70 -5.09 -3.52 -4.45
C HIS A 70 -5.82 -2.20 -4.27
N MET A 71 -5.58 -1.26 -5.19
CA MET A 71 -6.16 0.08 -5.14
C MET A 71 -7.03 0.34 -6.37
N LYS A 72 -8.12 1.08 -6.16
CA LYS A 72 -9.08 1.48 -7.18
C LYS A 72 -9.40 2.96 -7.03
N PRO A 73 -9.46 3.71 -8.13
CA PRO A 73 -10.01 5.06 -8.11
C PRO A 73 -11.53 5.02 -7.90
N ILE A 74 -12.08 5.97 -7.14
CA ILE A 74 -13.52 6.03 -6.78
C ILE A 74 -14.35 6.70 -7.91
N LYS A 75 -13.77 7.62 -8.70
CA LYS A 75 -14.39 8.18 -9.92
C LYS A 75 -13.41 8.16 -11.09
N THR A 76 -13.83 7.58 -12.21
CA THR A 76 -13.14 7.67 -13.50
C THR A 76 -13.84 8.77 -14.31
N LEU A 77 -13.13 9.86 -14.64
CA LEU A 77 -13.65 10.86 -15.57
C LEU A 77 -13.75 10.21 -16.96
N SER A 78 -14.98 9.91 -17.37
CA SER A 78 -15.28 9.27 -18.64
C SER A 78 -15.18 10.32 -19.74
N GLY A 79 -14.06 10.35 -20.49
CA GLY A 79 -13.98 11.22 -21.66
C GLY A 79 -12.58 11.47 -22.25
N VAL A 80 -11.50 11.21 -21.50
CA VAL A 80 -10.13 11.42 -22.01
C VAL A 80 -9.43 10.07 -22.08
N THR A 81 -9.27 9.56 -23.30
CA THR A 81 -8.44 8.37 -23.59
C THR A 81 -7.01 8.84 -23.80
N ASP A 82 -6.35 9.20 -22.72
CA ASP A 82 -4.91 9.41 -22.72
C ASP A 82 -4.27 8.30 -21.89
N HIS A 83 -3.38 7.53 -22.52
CA HIS A 83 -2.67 6.42 -21.86
C HIS A 83 -1.59 6.91 -20.90
N SER A 84 -1.36 8.23 -20.84
CA SER A 84 -0.37 8.87 -19.97
C SER A 84 -0.95 9.52 -18.71
N LEU A 85 -2.28 9.63 -18.59
CA LEU A 85 -2.94 10.32 -17.48
C LEU A 85 -4.06 9.46 -16.90
N GLY A 86 -3.82 8.88 -15.71
CA GLY A 86 -4.87 8.54 -14.74
C GLY A 86 -6.08 7.71 -15.20
N SER A 87 -5.98 6.95 -16.29
CA SER A 87 -7.06 6.06 -16.74
C SER A 87 -7.38 5.08 -15.61
N GLY A 88 -8.68 4.92 -15.29
CA GLY A 88 -9.27 4.23 -14.13
C GLY A 88 -8.90 2.74 -13.97
N ASN A 89 -7.61 2.47 -13.95
CA ASN A 89 -7.01 1.16 -14.01
C ASN A 89 -6.79 0.67 -12.60
N TYR A 90 -7.25 -0.55 -12.37
CA TYR A 90 -7.02 -1.31 -11.15
C TYR A 90 -5.51 -1.46 -10.94
N GLN A 91 -4.97 -0.78 -9.93
CA GLN A 91 -3.57 -0.97 -9.56
C GLN A 91 -3.46 -2.18 -8.63
N LYS A 92 -2.88 -3.25 -9.18
CA LYS A 92 -2.47 -4.44 -8.44
C LYS A 92 -0.95 -4.45 -8.40
N LEU A 93 -0.40 -4.26 -7.21
CA LEU A 93 1.04 -4.30 -7.00
C LEU A 93 1.36 -5.40 -6.00
N LEU A 94 2.23 -6.31 -6.39
CA LEU A 94 2.85 -7.27 -5.48
C LEU A 94 4.29 -6.84 -5.28
N LYS A 95 4.67 -6.58 -4.03
CA LYS A 95 6.03 -6.23 -3.63
C LYS A 95 6.55 -7.32 -2.71
N THR A 96 7.79 -7.71 -2.93
CA THR A 96 8.52 -8.62 -2.04
C THR A 96 9.80 -7.92 -1.62
N ASP A 97 10.13 -8.00 -0.35
CA ASP A 97 11.32 -7.39 0.25
C ASP A 97 12.07 -8.42 1.09
N LEU A 98 13.40 -8.32 1.08
CA LEU A 98 14.28 -9.06 1.98
C LEU A 98 15.06 -8.02 2.77
N SER A 99 15.00 -8.10 4.09
CA SER A 99 15.68 -7.17 4.98
C SER A 99 16.64 -7.93 5.91
N VAL A 100 17.86 -7.40 6.01
CA VAL A 100 18.89 -7.89 6.93
C VAL A 100 19.29 -6.74 7.83
N SER A 101 19.25 -6.95 9.15
CA SER A 101 19.66 -5.96 10.15
C SER A 101 20.92 -6.43 10.88
N PHE A 102 21.83 -5.50 11.23
CA PHE A 102 23.09 -5.81 11.90
C PHE A 102 23.13 -5.15 13.27
#